data_AF-A0A6G1IFG1-F1
#
_entry.id   AF-A0A6G1IFG1-F1
#
_cell.length_a   1.000
_cell.length_b   1.000
_cell.length_c   1.000
_cell.angle_alpha   90.00
_cell.angle_beta   90.00
_cell.angle_gamma   90.00
#
_symmetry.space_group_name_H-M   'P 1'
#
loop_
_entity.id
_entity.type
_entity.pdbx_description
1 polymer ?
#
loop_
_entity_poly.entity_id
_entity_poly.type
_entity_poly.pdbx_seq_one_letter_code
_entity_poly.pdbx_strand_id
1 'polypeptide(L)'
;MLSFNRFDDPHKPLISFANFMVWASSAIVVGITGHFLKDFDRDQHLTFEMVISAFTLALWLPSFIAPFLKSYKFYYAFPNLVLSYLWLTAFIFAAQDYNESECVLNAPTGGKCALKKTSEAFIFLAL
;
A
#
# COMPACT_ATOMS: atom_id res chain seq x y z
N MET A 1 40.55 5.01 5.33
CA MET A 1 40.04 4.38 4.09
C MET A 1 39.07 3.25 4.44
N LEU A 2 37.88 3.55 4.97
CA LEU A 2 36.90 2.54 5.45
C LEU A 2 35.44 3.01 5.21
N SER A 3 35.11 3.46 4.00
CA SER A 3 33.78 4.00 3.68
C SER A 3 33.11 3.42 2.43
N PHE A 4 33.56 2.28 1.90
CA PHE A 4 32.99 1.74 0.66
C PHE A 4 32.29 0.37 0.80
N ASN A 5 32.63 -0.46 1.80
CA ASN A 5 32.13 -1.84 1.90
C ASN A 5 30.83 -2.01 2.72
N ARG A 6 30.08 -0.95 3.06
CA ARG A 6 28.78 -1.09 3.76
C ARG A 6 27.60 -1.34 2.79
N PHE A 7 27.85 -1.21 1.49
CA PHE A 7 26.88 -1.39 0.40
C PHE A 7 26.84 -2.81 -0.18
N ASP A 8 27.80 -3.69 0.15
CA ASP A 8 27.92 -5.07 -0.39
C ASP A 8 27.07 -6.13 0.35
N ASP A 9 26.08 -5.70 1.12
CA ASP A 9 25.10 -6.61 1.70
C ASP A 9 23.90 -6.69 0.72
N PRO A 10 23.77 -7.73 -0.13
CA PRO A 10 22.77 -7.79 -1.21
C PRO A 10 21.31 -7.65 -0.72
N HIS A 11 21.09 -7.88 0.57
CA HIS A 11 19.79 -7.74 1.22
C HIS A 11 19.37 -6.29 1.48
N LYS A 12 20.29 -5.33 1.66
CA LYS A 12 19.95 -3.92 1.92
C LYS A 12 19.29 -3.20 0.73
N PRO A 13 19.83 -3.27 -0.51
CA PRO A 13 19.17 -2.66 -1.66
C PRO A 13 17.85 -3.35 -1.97
N LEU A 14 17.76 -4.67 -1.77
CA LEU A 14 16.51 -5.44 -1.96
C LEU A 14 15.42 -4.97 -0.99
N ILE A 15 15.74 -4.79 0.29
CA ILE A 15 14.80 -4.26 1.29
C ILE A 15 14.40 -2.83 0.93
N SER A 16 15.34 -1.98 0.51
CA SER A 16 15.01 -0.61 0.09
C SER A 16 14.08 -0.60 -1.13
N PHE A 17 14.28 -1.50 -2.09
CA PHE A 17 13.42 -1.64 -3.26
C PHE A 17 12.03 -2.16 -2.90
N ALA A 18 11.92 -3.14 -2.01
CA ALA A 18 10.63 -3.62 -1.51
C ALA A 18 9.85 -2.50 -0.80
N ASN A 19 10.53 -1.72 0.05
CA ASN A 19 9.91 -0.56 0.69
C ASN A 19 9.47 0.52 -0.31
N PHE A 20 10.23 0.70 -1.41
CA PHE A 20 9.84 1.57 -2.50
C PHE A 20 8.60 1.06 -3.25
N MET A 21 8.50 -0.24 -3.50
CA MET A 21 7.31 -0.82 -4.11
C MET A 21 6.07 -0.61 -3.23
N VAL A 22 6.17 -0.85 -1.92
CA VAL A 22 5.06 -0.59 -0.98
C VAL A 22 4.65 0.88 -0.99
N TRP A 23 5.61 1.80 -0.96
CA TRP A 23 5.34 3.23 -1.02
C TRP A 23 4.68 3.65 -2.34
N ALA A 24 5.21 3.19 -3.49
CA ALA A 24 4.65 3.48 -4.81
C ALA A 24 3.23 2.91 -4.96
N SER A 25 3.00 1.67 -4.52
CA SER A 25 1.67 1.06 -4.51
C SER A 25 0.69 1.86 -3.67
N SER A 26 1.10 2.33 -2.49
CA SER A 26 0.25 3.18 -1.64
C SER A 26 -0.16 4.49 -2.32
N ALA A 27 0.76 5.12 -3.07
CA ALA A 27 0.45 6.35 -3.82
C ALA A 27 -0.60 6.12 -4.91
N ILE A 28 -0.50 4.98 -5.62
CA ILE A 28 -1.46 4.61 -6.67
C ILE A 28 -2.84 4.34 -6.06
N VAL A 29 -2.91 3.61 -4.95
CA VAL A 29 -4.18 3.31 -4.26
C VAL A 29 -4.84 4.59 -3.76
N VAL A 30 -4.10 5.53 -3.16
CA VAL A 30 -4.64 6.85 -2.77
C VAL A 30 -5.18 7.61 -3.99
N GLY A 31 -4.48 7.57 -5.12
CA GLY A 31 -4.91 8.23 -6.36
C GLY A 31 -6.21 7.65 -6.93
N ILE A 32 -6.32 6.31 -6.98
CA ILE A 32 -7.51 5.62 -7.49
C ILE A 32 -8.70 5.82 -6.54
N THR A 33 -8.53 5.57 -5.24
CA THR A 33 -9.59 5.73 -4.24
C THR A 33 -10.03 7.20 -4.13
N GLY A 34 -9.09 8.15 -4.23
CA GLY A 34 -9.39 9.59 -4.24
C GLY A 34 -10.18 10.04 -5.48
N HIS A 35 -9.91 9.45 -6.65
CA HIS A 35 -10.73 9.68 -7.85
C HIS A 35 -12.15 9.15 -7.65
N PHE A 36 -12.28 7.94 -7.11
CA PHE A 36 -13.59 7.34 -6.85
C PHE A 36 -14.39 8.12 -5.80
N LEU A 37 -13.75 8.62 -4.75
CA LEU A 37 -14.42 9.39 -3.69
C LEU A 37 -14.96 10.77 -4.16
N LYS A 38 -14.38 11.31 -5.25
CA LYS A 38 -14.82 12.58 -5.83
C LYS A 38 -16.05 12.40 -6.73
N ASP A 39 -16.05 11.34 -7.53
CA ASP A 39 -16.98 11.18 -8.65
C ASP A 39 -18.14 10.21 -8.34
N PHE A 40 -18.06 9.44 -7.25
CA PHE A 40 -19.05 8.42 -6.86
C PHE A 40 -19.47 8.53 -5.39
N ASP A 41 -20.49 7.75 -5.02
CA ASP A 41 -20.98 7.69 -3.65
C ASP A 41 -19.92 7.20 -2.66
N ARG A 42 -20.01 7.73 -1.43
CA ARG A 42 -19.02 7.47 -0.38
C ARG A 42 -19.26 6.11 0.25
N ASP A 43 -18.49 5.13 -0.19
CA ASP A 43 -18.48 3.81 0.44
C ASP A 43 -17.51 3.73 1.63
N GLN A 44 -17.93 2.97 2.65
CA GLN A 44 -17.14 2.77 3.86
C GLN A 44 -15.88 1.95 3.58
N HIS A 45 -15.96 0.94 2.71
CA HIS A 45 -14.81 0.13 2.30
C HIS A 45 -13.77 0.97 1.54
N LEU A 46 -14.22 1.79 0.59
CA LEU A 46 -13.36 2.68 -0.18
C LEU A 46 -12.66 3.73 0.72
N THR A 47 -13.39 4.25 1.70
CA THR A 47 -12.82 5.18 2.69
C THR A 47 -11.75 4.50 3.55
N PHE A 48 -11.96 3.24 3.94
CA PHE A 48 -10.97 2.46 4.68
C PHE A 48 -9.68 2.25 3.87
N GLU A 49 -9.80 1.81 2.60
CA GLU A 49 -8.65 1.66 1.69
C GLU A 49 -7.86 2.96 1.52
N MET A 50 -8.55 4.09 1.34
CA MET A 50 -7.93 5.41 1.21
C MET A 50 -7.16 5.82 2.47
N VAL A 51 -7.72 5.57 3.66
CA VAL A 51 -7.09 5.97 4.93
C VAL A 51 -5.82 5.15 5.18
N ILE A 52 -5.86 3.83 4.99
CA ILE A 52 -4.69 2.97 5.20
C ILE A 52 -3.58 3.28 4.18
N SER A 53 -3.95 3.48 2.92
CA SER A 53 -2.98 3.85 1.88
C SER A 53 -2.36 5.23 2.13
N ALA A 54 -3.13 6.22 2.60
CA ALA A 54 -2.62 7.53 2.97
C ALA A 54 -1.67 7.49 4.20
N PHE A 55 -2.01 6.71 5.22
CA PHE A 55 -1.12 6.50 6.37
C PHE A 55 0.19 5.83 5.95
N THR A 56 0.12 4.81 5.10
CA THR A 56 1.32 4.15 4.56
C THR A 56 2.17 5.15 3.78
N LEU A 57 1.56 5.95 2.90
CA LEU A 57 2.27 6.94 2.10
C LEU A 57 3.02 7.97 2.96
N ALA A 58 2.40 8.45 4.04
CA ALA A 58 2.98 9.44 4.95
C ALA A 58 4.06 8.84 5.88
N LEU A 59 3.78 7.67 6.48
CA LEU A 59 4.63 7.07 7.49
C LEU A 59 5.80 6.28 6.91
N TRP A 60 5.73 5.86 5.64
CA TRP A 60 6.75 5.01 5.02
C TRP A 60 7.85 5.79 4.27
N LEU A 61 7.74 7.11 4.15
CA LEU A 61 8.80 7.98 3.59
C LEU A 61 10.17 7.83 4.29
N PRO A 62 10.26 7.71 5.64
CA PRO A 62 11.55 7.52 6.31
C PRO A 62 12.15 6.12 6.07
N SER A 63 11.36 5.17 5.55
CA SER A 63 11.79 3.81 5.25
C SER A 63 12.92 3.75 4.21
N PHE A 64 13.06 4.78 3.36
CA PHE A 64 14.18 4.90 2.41
C PHE A 64 15.55 5.09 3.08
N ILE A 65 15.56 5.73 4.26
CA ILE A 65 16.78 6.08 4.99
C ILE A 65 17.03 5.07 6.13
N ALA A 66 15.98 4.38 6.57
CA ALA A 66 15.99 3.31 7.57
C ALA A 66 17.12 2.26 7.42
N PRO A 67 17.43 1.70 6.23
CA PRO A 67 18.47 0.67 6.10
C PRO A 67 19.90 1.16 6.39
N PHE A 68 20.12 2.47 6.50
CA PHE A 68 21.43 3.06 6.81
C PHE A 68 21.66 3.26 8.31
N LEU A 69 20.63 3.10 9.16
CA LEU A 69 20.69 3.28 10.60
C LEU A 69 20.79 1.93 11.34
N LYS A 70 21.86 1.72 12.12
CA LYS A 70 22.15 0.42 12.77
C LYS A 70 21.21 0.03 13.92
N SER A 71 20.41 0.96 14.46
CA SER A 71 19.58 0.74 15.67
C SER A 71 18.08 0.53 15.38
N TYR A 72 17.73 0.18 14.14
CA TYR A 72 16.38 0.44 13.60
C TYR A 72 15.51 -0.82 13.36
N LYS A 73 16.10 -2.02 13.40
CA LYS A 73 15.40 -3.26 13.04
C LYS A 73 14.21 -3.61 13.94
N PHE A 74 14.28 -3.34 15.24
CA PHE A 74 13.21 -3.69 16.18
C PHE A 74 12.03 -2.71 16.11
N TYR A 75 12.30 -1.41 15.98
CA TYR A 75 11.27 -0.37 15.95
C TYR A 75 10.38 -0.43 14.71
N TYR A 76 10.89 -0.91 13.57
CA TYR A 76 10.11 -1.03 12.34
C TYR A 76 9.29 -2.32 12.25
N ALA A 77 9.65 -3.36 13.03
CA ALA A 77 8.95 -4.64 12.98
C ALA A 77 7.47 -4.51 13.39
N PHE A 78 7.17 -3.71 14.43
CA PHE A 78 5.81 -3.52 14.91
C PHE A 78 4.92 -2.75 13.91
N PRO A 79 5.33 -1.57 13.39
CA PRO A 79 4.59 -0.89 12.33
C PRO A 79 4.42 -1.74 11.07
N ASN A 80 5.44 -2.52 10.66
CA ASN A 80 5.34 -3.43 9.52
C ASN A 80 4.24 -4.48 9.72
N LEU A 81 4.14 -5.07 10.92
CA LEU A 81 3.11 -6.06 11.25
C LEU A 81 1.70 -5.46 11.25
N VAL A 82 1.55 -4.27 11.83
CA VAL A 82 0.25 -3.59 11.89
C VAL A 82 -0.20 -3.19 10.49
N LEU A 83 0.70 -2.61 9.70
CA LEU A 83 0.40 -2.21 8.33
C LEU A 83 0.09 -3.42 7.45
N SER A 84 0.84 -4.52 7.52
CA SER A 84 0.53 -5.71 6.73
C SER A 84 -0.85 -6.29 7.07
N TYR A 85 -1.25 -6.28 8.35
CA TYR A 85 -2.61 -6.69 8.73
C TYR A 85 -3.69 -5.76 8.16
N LEU A 86 -3.45 -4.44 8.19
CA LEU A 86 -4.38 -3.45 7.64
C LEU A 86 -4.48 -3.51 6.10
N TRP A 87 -3.37 -3.78 5.41
CA TRP A 87 -3.37 -4.03 3.97
C TRP A 87 -4.08 -5.34 3.62
N LEU A 88 -3.94 -6.38 4.45
CA LEU A 88 -4.66 -7.63 4.28
C LEU A 88 -6.17 -7.45 4.44
N THR A 89 -6.63 -6.68 5.43
CA THR A 89 -8.06 -6.41 5.59
C THR A 89 -8.60 -5.56 4.43
N ALA A 90 -7.84 -4.57 3.96
CA ALA A 90 -8.19 -3.81 2.76
C ALA A 90 -8.30 -4.72 1.52
N PHE A 91 -7.39 -5.69 1.35
CA PHE A 91 -7.45 -6.66 0.26
C PHE A 91 -8.71 -7.53 0.32
N ILE A 92 -9.09 -7.99 1.51
CA ILE A 92 -10.29 -8.83 1.68
C ILE A 92 -11.55 -8.05 1.29
N PHE A 93 -11.67 -6.78 1.69
CA PHE A 93 -12.82 -5.94 1.32
C PHE A 93 -12.85 -5.64 -0.17
N ALA A 94 -11.70 -5.31 -0.77
CA ALA A 94 -11.59 -5.12 -2.22
C ALA A 94 -11.98 -6.39 -2.99
N ALA A 95 -11.57 -7.56 -2.52
CA ALA A 95 -11.91 -8.84 -3.16
C ALA A 95 -13.41 -9.16 -3.06
N GLN A 96 -14.06 -8.82 -1.95
CA GLN A 96 -15.52 -8.98 -1.80
C GLN A 96 -16.26 -8.04 -2.76
N ASP A 97 -15.94 -6.74 -2.75
CA ASP A 97 -16.64 -5.77 -3.58
C ASP A 97 -16.37 -5.97 -5.08
N TYR A 98 -15.17 -6.37 -5.50
CA TYR A 98 -14.80 -6.44 -6.92
C TYR A 98 -14.93 -7.83 -7.56
N ASN A 99 -15.09 -8.90 -6.78
CA ASN A 99 -15.10 -10.28 -7.29
C ASN A 99 -16.39 -11.08 -6.98
N GLU A 100 -17.26 -10.61 -6.10
CA GLU A 100 -18.49 -11.35 -5.73
C GLU A 100 -19.59 -11.30 -6.81
N SER A 101 -19.71 -10.19 -7.58
CA SER A 101 -20.77 -10.04 -8.59
C SER A 101 -20.41 -9.06 -9.73
N GLU A 102 -21.39 -8.60 -10.51
CA GLU A 102 -21.16 -7.67 -11.63
C GLU A 102 -20.45 -6.39 -11.15
N CYS A 103 -19.21 -6.23 -11.58
CA CYS A 103 -18.30 -5.17 -11.13
C CYS A 103 -18.80 -3.72 -11.36
N VAL A 104 -19.83 -3.53 -12.20
CA VAL A 104 -20.51 -2.25 -12.42
C VAL A 104 -21.53 -1.92 -11.31
N LEU A 105 -22.12 -2.95 -10.70
CA LEU A 105 -23.20 -2.84 -9.69
C LEU A 105 -22.68 -2.83 -8.25
N ASN A 106 -21.46 -3.31 -8.00
CA ASN A 106 -20.87 -3.29 -6.64
C ASN A 106 -20.14 -1.99 -6.33
N ALA A 107 -20.12 -1.64 -5.04
CA ALA A 107 -19.48 -0.46 -4.45
C ALA A 107 -18.05 -0.21 -4.97
N PRO A 108 -17.69 1.01 -5.41
CA PRO A 108 -18.60 2.11 -5.73
C PRO A 108 -19.46 1.84 -6.97
N THR A 109 -20.75 2.13 -6.88
CA THR A 109 -21.71 1.96 -7.97
C THR A 109 -21.33 2.86 -9.14
N GLY A 110 -20.96 2.26 -10.27
CA GLY A 110 -20.33 2.98 -11.37
C GLY A 110 -18.82 3.18 -11.18
N GLY A 111 -18.10 3.15 -12.30
CA GLY A 111 -16.64 3.17 -12.33
C GLY A 111 -16.09 2.10 -13.28
N LYS A 112 -14.93 2.35 -13.87
CA LYS A 112 -14.30 1.37 -14.76
C LYS A 112 -13.83 0.17 -13.95
N CYS A 113 -14.30 -1.02 -14.29
CA CYS A 113 -13.85 -2.28 -13.68
C CYS A 113 -12.34 -2.48 -13.72
N ALA A 114 -11.69 -1.99 -14.78
CA ALA A 114 -10.25 -1.98 -14.88
C ALA A 114 -9.59 -1.21 -13.71
N LEU A 115 -10.13 -0.05 -13.28
CA LEU A 115 -9.57 0.69 -12.15
C LEU A 115 -9.76 -0.04 -10.82
N LYS A 116 -10.93 -0.66 -10.60
CA LYS A 116 -11.21 -1.44 -9.39
C LYS A 116 -10.25 -2.62 -9.25
N LYS A 117 -10.11 -3.41 -10.31
CA LYS A 117 -9.14 -4.52 -10.39
C LYS A 117 -7.69 -4.05 -10.25
N THR A 118 -7.38 -2.85 -10.77
CA THR A 118 -6.06 -2.25 -10.61
C THR A 118 -5.80 -1.88 -9.15
N SER A 119 -6.78 -1.28 -8.45
CA SER A 119 -6.70 -1.00 -7.01
C SER A 119 -6.42 -2.25 -6.21
N GLU A 120 -7.19 -3.33 -6.45
CA GLU A 120 -7.02 -4.64 -5.81
C GLU A 120 -5.58 -5.19 -5.97
N ALA A 121 -5.05 -5.13 -7.19
CA ALA A 121 -3.70 -5.60 -7.48
C ALA A 121 -2.62 -4.78 -6.75
N PHE A 122 -2.77 -3.46 -6.65
CA PHE A 122 -1.81 -2.61 -5.94
C PHE A 122 -1.95 -2.71 -4.42
N ILE A 123 -3.14 -2.98 -3.89
CA ILE A 123 -3.34 -3.32 -2.48
C ILE A 123 -2.58 -4.61 -2.15
N PHE A 124 -2.66 -5.62 -3.02
CA PHE A 124 -1.88 -6.85 -2.85
C PHE A 124 -0.36 -6.62 -2.93
N LEU A 125 0.11 -5.72 -3.79
CA LEU A 125 1.54 -5.38 -3.90
C LEU A 125 2.08 -4.57 -2.71
N ALA A 126 1.20 -3.93 -1.95
CA ALA A 126 1.59 -3.15 -0.77
C ALA A 126 1.67 -3.98 0.52
N LEU A 127 1.19 -5.24 0.48
CA LEU A 127 1.30 -6.23 1.56
C LEU A 127 2.73 -6.75 1.72
#